data_AF-A0A090MFU5-F1
#
_entry.id   AF-A0A090MFU5-F1
#
_cell.length_a   1.000
_cell.length_b   1.000
_cell.length_c   1.000
_cell.angle_alpha   90.00
_cell.angle_beta   90.00
_cell.angle_gamma   90.00
#
_symmetry.space_group_name_H-M   'P 1'
#
loop_
_entity.id
_entity.type
_entity.pdbx_description
1 polymer ?
#
loop_
_entity_poly.entity_id
_entity_poly.type
_entity_poly.pdbx_seq_one_letter_code
_entity_poly.pdbx_strand_id
1 'polypeptide(L)'
;MHFSTLFTTVLAAGMVSAAAPGEVNGYNAVALSKGNKEIDNKALQATNGRFALKVKNQHAACDKGLIENEVTFNINKFGELNLYTWGKTAQKAYLDRSGMGQGILGYATYADKGWNLPKNAETKGWKIAKNGDLTFDGKGFVACPNSKKAGGSYTLWADVGIKNPGGNKNCTPITVRTTKDKNPVACVYSA
;
A
#
# COMPACT_ATOMS: atom_id res chain seq x y z
N MET A 1 -26.92 -62.80 22.42
CA MET A 1 -26.03 -62.53 21.28
C MET A 1 -25.68 -61.05 21.31
N HIS A 2 -24.44 -60.75 21.66
CA HIS A 2 -23.89 -59.39 21.72
C HIS A 2 -23.67 -58.85 20.31
N PHE A 3 -24.05 -57.60 20.06
CA PHE A 3 -23.59 -56.84 18.91
C PHE A 3 -23.12 -55.46 19.38
N SER A 4 -21.81 -55.35 19.59
CA SER A 4 -21.11 -54.07 19.71
C SER A 4 -20.95 -53.47 18.32
N THR A 5 -21.37 -52.21 18.12
CA THR A 5 -20.96 -51.44 16.95
C THR A 5 -20.72 -49.98 17.34
N LEU A 6 -19.58 -49.47 16.87
CA LEU A 6 -18.84 -48.30 17.33
C LEU A 6 -19.45 -46.97 16.85
N PHE A 7 -19.49 -45.98 17.74
CA PHE A 7 -19.70 -44.57 17.39
C PHE A 7 -18.45 -44.05 16.66
N THR A 8 -18.57 -43.71 15.38
CA THR A 8 -17.55 -42.95 14.64
C THR A 8 -17.96 -41.49 14.58
N THR A 9 -17.32 -40.65 15.39
CA THR A 9 -17.44 -39.19 15.29
C THR A 9 -16.62 -38.70 14.10
N VAL A 10 -17.31 -38.33 13.02
CA VAL A 10 -16.69 -37.59 11.91
C VAL A 10 -16.46 -36.15 12.38
N LEU A 11 -15.23 -35.81 12.73
CA LEU A 11 -14.77 -34.42 12.80
C LEU A 11 -14.73 -33.88 11.36
N ALA A 12 -15.77 -33.17 10.95
CA ALA A 12 -15.71 -32.35 9.74
C ALA A 12 -14.68 -31.24 9.98
N ALA A 13 -13.50 -31.41 9.38
CA ALA A 13 -12.47 -30.38 9.32
C ALA A 13 -13.07 -29.09 8.75
N GLY A 14 -12.80 -27.98 9.43
CA GLY A 14 -13.38 -26.68 9.15
C GLY A 14 -13.30 -26.30 7.68
N MET A 15 -14.46 -25.96 7.11
CA MET A 15 -14.53 -25.24 5.85
C MET A 15 -13.78 -23.92 6.05
N VAL A 16 -12.66 -23.74 5.35
CA VAL A 16 -12.03 -22.43 5.23
C VAL A 16 -13.02 -21.60 4.42
N SER A 17 -13.73 -20.70 5.09
CA SER A 17 -14.72 -19.83 4.45
C SER A 17 -14.05 -19.09 3.29
N ALA A 18 -14.56 -19.30 2.08
CA ALA A 18 -14.46 -18.30 1.03
C ALA A 18 -14.96 -16.96 1.63
N ALA A 19 -14.25 -15.88 1.36
CA ALA A 19 -14.63 -14.55 1.85
C ALA A 19 -16.10 -14.26 1.50
N ALA A 20 -16.86 -13.78 2.48
CA ALA A 20 -18.28 -13.48 2.29
C ALA A 20 -18.45 -12.37 1.23
N PRO A 21 -19.49 -12.44 0.37
CA PRO A 21 -19.73 -11.42 -0.64
C PRO A 21 -20.20 -10.12 0.04
N GLY A 22 -19.32 -9.11 0.09
CA GLY A 22 -19.61 -7.79 0.67
C GLY A 22 -18.42 -7.09 1.34
N GLU A 23 -17.29 -7.77 1.53
CA GLU A 23 -16.06 -7.20 2.09
C GLU A 23 -15.33 -6.34 1.04
N VAL A 24 -14.84 -5.16 1.42
CA VAL A 24 -14.10 -4.28 0.49
C VAL A 24 -12.76 -4.95 0.18
N ASN A 25 -12.61 -5.49 -1.03
CA ASN A 25 -11.47 -6.33 -1.39
C ASN A 25 -10.17 -5.54 -1.65
N GLY A 26 -10.24 -4.21 -1.77
CA GLY A 26 -9.07 -3.35 -1.93
C GLY A 26 -9.45 -1.90 -2.22
N TYR A 27 -8.43 -1.05 -2.22
CA TYR A 27 -8.52 0.35 -2.61
C TYR A 27 -7.43 0.64 -3.63
N ASN A 28 -7.82 1.36 -4.67
CA ASN A 28 -6.88 2.15 -5.47
C ASN A 28 -6.90 3.59 -4.95
N ALA A 29 -5.97 4.41 -5.44
CA ALA A 29 -5.97 5.82 -5.09
C ALA A 29 -5.41 6.70 -6.20
N VAL A 30 -5.81 7.97 -6.17
CA VAL A 30 -5.24 9.03 -7.00
C VAL A 30 -4.74 10.18 -6.14
N ALA A 31 -3.71 10.89 -6.62
CA ALA A 31 -3.28 12.12 -6.02
C ALA A 31 -4.16 13.29 -6.50
N LEU A 32 -4.62 14.12 -5.57
CA LEU A 32 -5.29 15.39 -5.84
C LEU A 32 -4.31 16.51 -5.47
N SER A 33 -4.05 17.40 -6.43
CA SER A 33 -3.12 18.52 -6.24
C SER A 33 -3.65 19.79 -6.90
N LYS A 34 -4.00 20.79 -6.08
CA LYS A 34 -4.37 22.12 -6.57
C LYS A 34 -3.17 22.91 -7.11
N GLY A 35 -1.96 22.61 -6.61
CA GLY A 35 -0.74 23.34 -6.92
C GLY A 35 0.07 22.78 -8.10
N ASN A 36 -0.23 21.55 -8.55
CA ASN A 36 0.54 20.90 -9.61
C ASN A 36 -0.37 20.04 -10.51
N LYS A 37 -0.75 20.60 -11.66
CA LYS A 37 -1.59 19.93 -12.66
C LYS A 37 -0.97 18.68 -13.28
N GLU A 38 0.35 18.51 -13.20
CA GLU A 38 1.00 17.33 -13.78
C GLU A 38 0.68 16.05 -13.00
N ILE A 39 0.52 16.17 -11.68
CA ILE A 39 0.30 15.05 -10.75
C ILE A 39 -1.14 14.98 -10.24
N ASP A 40 -1.96 15.99 -10.55
CA ASP A 40 -3.39 15.96 -10.25
C ASP A 40 -4.10 14.83 -11.00
N ASN A 41 -4.94 14.10 -10.28
CA ASN A 41 -5.63 12.88 -10.70
C ASN A 41 -4.70 11.77 -11.25
N LYS A 42 -3.43 11.73 -10.84
CA LYS A 42 -2.54 10.61 -11.19
C LYS A 42 -2.68 9.47 -10.20
N ALA A 43 -2.74 8.25 -10.74
CA ALA A 43 -2.83 7.04 -9.94
C ALA A 43 -1.64 6.91 -8.99
N LEU A 44 -1.91 6.46 -7.77
CA LEU A 44 -0.90 6.04 -6.83
C LEU A 44 -0.25 4.77 -7.36
N GLN A 45 1.08 4.78 -7.37
CA GLN A 45 1.89 3.68 -7.85
C GLN A 45 2.87 3.23 -6.76
N ALA A 46 3.36 2.00 -6.86
CA ALA A 46 4.36 1.42 -5.98
C ALA A 46 5.50 0.81 -6.82
N THR A 47 6.75 1.20 -6.54
CA THR A 47 7.94 0.66 -7.20
C THR A 47 9.19 0.94 -6.37
N ASN A 48 10.16 0.03 -6.40
CA ASN A 48 11.44 0.13 -5.70
C ASN A 48 11.31 0.52 -4.22
N GLY A 49 10.37 -0.11 -3.51
CA GLY A 49 10.10 0.10 -2.08
C GLY A 49 9.47 1.45 -1.75
N ARG A 50 9.03 2.22 -2.76
CA ARG A 50 8.48 3.57 -2.63
C ARG A 50 7.10 3.67 -3.25
N PHE A 51 6.28 4.55 -2.67
CA PHE A 51 5.08 5.05 -3.34
C PHE A 51 5.44 6.21 -4.26
N ALA A 52 4.83 6.25 -5.44
CA ALA A 52 5.17 7.20 -6.49
C ALA A 52 3.94 7.59 -7.33
N LEU A 53 4.14 8.60 -8.18
CA LEU A 53 3.19 9.03 -9.20
C LEU A 53 3.93 9.18 -10.53
N LYS A 54 3.24 8.90 -11.64
CA LYS A 54 3.75 9.03 -13.02
C LYS A 54 5.02 8.20 -13.27
N VAL A 55 5.18 7.07 -12.59
CA VAL A 55 6.21 6.11 -13.03
C VAL A 55 5.73 5.48 -14.33
N LYS A 56 6.66 5.36 -15.30
CA LYS A 56 6.34 4.85 -16.64
C LYS A 56 5.91 3.38 -16.61
N ASN A 57 6.48 2.62 -15.67
CA ASN A 57 6.17 1.23 -15.40
C ASN A 57 6.45 0.96 -13.90
N GLN A 58 5.52 0.30 -13.21
CA GLN A 58 5.71 -0.12 -11.82
C GLN A 58 6.61 -1.35 -11.70
N HIS A 59 6.73 -2.11 -12.78
CA HIS A 59 7.36 -3.43 -12.84
C HIS A 59 6.76 -4.42 -11.83
N ALA A 60 5.46 -4.30 -11.58
CA ALA A 60 4.73 -5.19 -10.69
C ALA A 60 4.45 -6.54 -11.38
N ALA A 61 4.58 -7.63 -10.62
CA ALA A 61 4.19 -8.97 -11.04
C ALA A 61 2.77 -9.25 -10.55
N CYS A 62 1.78 -9.11 -11.44
CA CYS A 62 0.38 -9.28 -11.11
C CYS A 62 -0.15 -10.67 -11.46
N ASP A 63 -1.20 -11.08 -10.76
CA ASP A 63 -1.86 -12.35 -10.98
C ASP A 63 -2.25 -12.54 -12.45
N LYS A 64 -2.10 -13.77 -12.95
CA LYS A 64 -2.36 -14.17 -14.35
C LYS A 64 -1.60 -13.36 -15.41
N GLY A 65 -0.52 -12.67 -15.03
CA GLY A 65 0.28 -11.86 -15.96
C GLY A 65 -0.41 -10.58 -16.42
N LEU A 66 -1.42 -10.12 -15.69
CA LEU A 66 -2.06 -8.82 -15.95
C LEU A 66 -1.07 -7.67 -15.78
N ILE A 67 -1.34 -6.54 -16.44
CA ILE A 67 -0.50 -5.34 -16.35
C ILE A 67 -1.31 -4.26 -15.65
N GLU A 68 -0.92 -3.95 -14.41
CA GLU A 68 -1.51 -2.88 -13.61
C GLU A 68 -0.55 -1.71 -13.44
N ASN A 69 -1.05 -0.49 -13.63
CA ASN A 69 -0.29 0.75 -13.50
C ASN A 69 -0.75 1.61 -12.31
N GLU A 70 -1.47 1.01 -11.38
CA GLU A 70 -1.78 1.57 -10.06
C GLU A 70 -1.51 0.54 -8.96
N VAL A 71 -1.41 1.00 -7.71
CA VAL A 71 -1.28 0.13 -6.55
C VAL A 71 -2.66 -0.15 -5.96
N THR A 72 -2.91 -1.41 -5.64
CA THR A 72 -4.05 -1.84 -4.84
C THR A 72 -3.61 -2.17 -3.43
N PHE A 73 -4.35 -1.71 -2.42
CA PHE A 73 -4.04 -1.95 -1.02
C PHE A 73 -5.28 -2.11 -0.15
N ASN A 74 -5.10 -2.61 1.07
CA ASN A 74 -6.11 -2.61 2.12
C ASN A 74 -5.54 -2.04 3.42
N ILE A 75 -6.42 -1.64 4.33
CA ILE A 75 -6.06 -1.30 5.70
C ILE A 75 -6.72 -2.31 6.62
N ASN A 76 -5.90 -2.98 7.43
CA ASN A 76 -6.41 -3.98 8.38
C ASN A 76 -6.99 -3.32 9.64
N LYS A 77 -7.61 -4.13 10.51
CA LYS A 77 -8.21 -3.67 11.77
C LYS A 77 -7.22 -3.02 12.75
N PHE A 78 -5.92 -3.18 12.54
CA PHE A 78 -4.85 -2.62 13.37
C PHE A 78 -4.29 -1.30 12.81
N GLY A 79 -4.85 -0.80 11.70
CA GLY A 79 -4.38 0.42 11.06
C GLY A 79 -3.06 0.25 10.32
N GLU A 80 -2.75 -0.95 9.84
CA GLU A 80 -1.64 -1.19 8.91
C GLU A 80 -2.15 -1.23 7.48
N LEU A 81 -1.44 -0.55 6.57
CA LEU A 81 -1.72 -0.61 5.14
C LEU A 81 -0.91 -1.74 4.51
N ASN A 82 -1.60 -2.75 3.99
CA ASN A 82 -1.00 -3.87 3.27
C ASN A 82 -1.28 -3.72 1.78
N LEU A 83 -0.26 -3.92 0.94
CA LEU A 83 -0.48 -3.97 -0.49
C LEU A 83 -1.22 -5.27 -0.80
N TYR A 84 -2.10 -5.22 -1.79
CA TYR A 84 -2.88 -6.38 -2.20
C TYR A 84 -2.00 -7.28 -3.06
N THR A 85 -1.32 -8.21 -2.40
CA THR A 85 -0.37 -9.15 -3.02
C THR A 85 -0.94 -10.57 -3.09
N TRP A 86 -0.30 -11.43 -3.87
CA TRP A 86 -0.66 -12.84 -4.02
C TRP A 86 0.46 -13.75 -3.50
N GLY A 87 0.12 -15.01 -3.23
CA GLY A 87 1.07 -16.01 -2.75
C GLY A 87 1.56 -15.71 -1.32
N LYS A 88 2.85 -16.00 -1.06
CA LYS A 88 3.48 -15.81 0.26
C LYS A 88 4.23 -14.48 0.39
N THR A 89 4.20 -13.63 -0.64
CA THR A 89 4.97 -12.39 -0.67
C THR A 89 4.13 -11.24 -0.13
N ALA A 90 4.04 -11.15 1.20
CA ALA A 90 3.34 -10.05 1.86
C ALA A 90 4.12 -8.74 1.73
N GLN A 91 3.42 -7.64 1.45
CA GLN A 91 4.01 -6.30 1.40
C GLN A 91 3.18 -5.32 2.20
N LYS A 92 3.84 -4.47 3.00
CA LYS A 92 3.15 -3.48 3.85
C LYS A 92 3.85 -2.14 3.83
N ALA A 93 3.06 -1.08 3.90
CA ALA A 93 3.59 0.27 3.98
C ALA A 93 4.19 0.58 5.34
N TYR A 94 5.16 1.49 5.32
CA TYR A 94 5.75 2.08 6.49
C TYR A 94 6.02 3.56 6.27
N LEU A 95 6.19 4.26 7.38
CA LEU A 95 6.59 5.65 7.45
C LEU A 95 7.77 5.80 8.39
N ASP A 96 8.76 6.62 8.04
CA ASP A 96 9.82 7.01 8.96
C ASP A 96 9.78 8.53 9.13
N ARG A 97 9.09 8.97 10.19
CA ARG A 97 8.97 10.39 10.57
C ARG A 97 10.12 10.87 11.46
N SER A 98 11.14 10.05 11.69
CA SER A 98 12.31 10.46 12.49
C SER A 98 13.09 11.59 11.81
N GLY A 99 13.98 12.25 12.55
CA GLY A 99 14.83 13.30 11.97
C GLY A 99 15.70 12.81 10.80
N MET A 100 16.08 11.52 10.79
CA MET A 100 16.81 10.89 9.69
C MET A 100 15.88 10.51 8.53
N GLY A 101 14.68 10.00 8.83
CA GLY A 101 13.71 9.55 7.84
C GLY A 101 12.95 10.68 7.16
N GLN A 102 12.74 11.81 7.84
CA GLN A 102 12.12 13.02 7.29
C GLN A 102 10.77 12.80 6.57
N GLY A 103 10.01 11.78 6.96
CA GLY A 103 8.75 11.41 6.32
C GLY A 103 8.90 10.42 5.15
N ILE A 104 9.98 9.63 5.10
CA ILE A 104 10.14 8.51 4.15
C ILE A 104 8.85 7.68 4.19
N LEU A 105 8.17 7.60 3.05
CA LEU A 105 7.00 6.76 2.84
C LEU A 105 7.35 5.64 1.86
N GLY A 106 7.38 4.41 2.35
CA GLY A 106 7.71 3.25 1.55
C GLY A 106 6.86 2.03 1.90
N TYR A 107 7.23 0.90 1.34
CA TYR A 107 6.72 -0.41 1.73
C TYR A 107 7.87 -1.40 1.82
N ALA A 108 7.70 -2.40 2.68
CA ALA A 108 8.63 -3.50 2.84
C ALA A 108 7.99 -4.79 2.34
N THR A 109 8.82 -5.73 1.91
CA THR A 109 8.44 -7.10 1.58
C THR A 109 8.83 -8.03 2.73
N TYR A 110 7.94 -8.97 3.07
CA TYR A 110 8.24 -10.04 3.99
C TYR A 110 9.11 -11.09 3.29
N ALA A 111 10.22 -11.45 3.90
CA ALA A 111 11.16 -12.47 3.42
C ALA A 111 11.55 -13.42 4.56
N ASP A 112 12.47 -14.35 4.30
CA ASP A 112 12.87 -15.41 5.25
C ASP A 112 13.34 -14.88 6.62
N LYS A 113 13.93 -13.68 6.65
CA LYS A 113 14.40 -13.00 7.88
C LYS A 113 13.35 -12.07 8.50
N GLY A 114 12.10 -12.14 8.05
CA GLY A 114 11.00 -11.27 8.45
C GLY A 114 10.89 -10.01 7.61
N TRP A 115 10.36 -8.94 8.22
CA TRP A 115 10.19 -7.65 7.56
C TRP A 115 11.50 -6.88 7.51
N ASN A 116 11.94 -6.49 6.31
CA ASN A 116 13.07 -5.57 6.14
C ASN A 116 12.59 -4.12 6.26
N LEU A 117 12.43 -3.63 7.49
CA LEU A 117 11.97 -2.27 7.79
C LEU A 117 13.13 -1.40 8.28
N PRO A 118 13.15 -0.09 7.95
CA PRO A 118 14.04 0.86 8.61
C PRO A 118 13.88 0.84 10.13
N LYS A 119 14.94 1.19 10.85
CA LYS A 119 14.98 1.16 12.32
C LYS A 119 13.83 1.94 12.97
N ASN A 120 13.44 3.07 12.39
CA ASN A 120 12.41 3.96 12.93
C ASN A 120 11.08 3.85 12.17
N ALA A 121 10.85 2.73 11.47
CA ALA A 121 9.67 2.53 10.67
C ALA A 121 8.41 2.36 11.55
N GLU A 122 7.44 3.21 11.30
CA GLU A 122 6.08 3.15 11.83
C GLU A 122 5.19 2.46 10.79
N THR A 123 4.47 1.42 11.19
CA THR A 123 3.62 0.61 10.29
C THR A 123 2.12 0.73 10.60
N LYS A 124 1.78 1.35 11.73
CA LYS A 124 0.41 1.54 12.22
C LYS A 124 0.06 3.02 12.26
N GLY A 125 -1.20 3.35 12.02
CA GLY A 125 -1.69 4.73 11.95
C GLY A 125 -2.39 5.07 10.64
N TRP A 126 -2.41 4.11 9.70
CA TRP A 126 -3.08 4.25 8.41
C TRP A 126 -4.60 4.26 8.57
N LYS A 127 -5.25 5.19 7.89
CA LYS A 127 -6.70 5.32 7.89
C LYS A 127 -7.21 5.97 6.61
N ILE A 128 -8.36 5.50 6.14
CA ILE A 128 -9.19 6.23 5.19
C ILE A 128 -10.13 7.13 5.99
N ALA A 129 -9.94 8.44 5.88
CA ALA A 129 -10.78 9.43 6.53
C ALA A 129 -12.21 9.42 5.97
N LYS A 130 -13.16 10.06 6.66
CA LYS A 130 -14.58 10.06 6.28
C LYS A 130 -14.84 10.59 4.86
N ASN A 131 -13.97 11.45 4.36
CA ASN A 131 -14.01 12.01 3.02
C ASN A 131 -13.34 11.14 1.94
N GLY A 132 -12.88 9.93 2.30
CA GLY A 132 -12.22 8.99 1.40
C GLY A 132 -10.71 9.22 1.23
N ASP A 133 -10.11 10.16 1.98
CA ASP A 133 -8.68 10.44 1.87
C ASP A 133 -7.86 9.46 2.71
N LEU A 134 -6.80 8.91 2.12
CA LEU A 134 -5.78 8.16 2.85
C LEU A 134 -4.98 9.13 3.73
N THR A 135 -4.76 8.74 4.97
CA THR A 135 -3.99 9.51 5.96
C THR A 135 -3.14 8.57 6.82
N PHE A 136 -2.09 9.13 7.41
CA PHE A 136 -1.35 8.49 8.50
C PHE A 136 -1.39 9.39 9.73
N ASP A 137 -2.00 8.93 10.82
CA ASP A 137 -2.29 9.75 12.01
C ASP A 137 -2.99 11.08 11.67
N GLY A 138 -3.87 11.07 10.66
CA GLY A 138 -4.57 12.25 10.17
C GLY A 138 -3.71 13.25 9.39
N LYS A 139 -2.45 12.93 9.10
CA LYS A 139 -1.56 13.73 8.24
C LYS A 139 -1.65 13.27 6.79
N GLY A 140 -1.46 14.24 5.89
CA GLY A 140 -1.41 14.04 4.44
C GLY A 140 -0.01 13.76 3.93
N PHE A 141 0.18 13.96 2.63
CA PHE A 141 1.42 13.61 1.93
C PHE A 141 1.95 14.77 1.10
N VAL A 142 3.23 14.70 0.76
CA VAL A 142 3.87 15.56 -0.23
C VAL A 142 4.43 14.70 -1.35
N ALA A 143 4.30 15.18 -2.58
CA ALA A 143 4.88 14.57 -3.76
C ALA A 143 6.12 15.38 -4.17
N CYS A 144 7.28 14.71 -4.17
CA CYS A 144 8.56 15.32 -4.53
C CYS A 144 8.99 14.85 -5.93
N PRO A 145 9.28 15.78 -6.87
CA PRO A 145 9.67 15.39 -8.23
C PRO A 145 11.03 14.69 -8.23
N ASN A 146 11.10 13.57 -8.94
CA ASN A 146 12.37 12.98 -9.34
C ASN A 146 12.93 13.74 -10.56
N SER A 147 14.21 13.54 -10.86
CA SER A 147 14.85 14.23 -12.00
C SER A 147 14.11 13.92 -13.32
N LYS A 148 14.04 14.90 -14.24
CA LYS A 148 13.45 14.66 -15.59
C LYS A 148 14.18 13.54 -16.35
N LYS A 149 15.49 13.38 -16.12
CA LYS A 149 16.29 12.27 -16.64
C LYS A 149 15.83 10.91 -16.11
N ALA A 150 15.25 10.88 -14.90
CA ALA A 150 14.62 9.70 -14.29
C ALA A 150 13.14 9.51 -14.70
N GLY A 151 12.67 10.18 -15.76
CA GLY A 151 11.33 9.95 -16.33
C GLY A 151 10.22 10.87 -15.82
N GLY A 152 10.53 11.89 -15.00
CA GLY A 152 9.55 12.90 -14.58
C GLY A 152 8.47 12.37 -13.62
N SER A 153 8.78 11.32 -12.86
CA SER A 153 7.93 10.78 -11.81
C SER A 153 8.06 11.58 -10.51
N TYR A 154 7.21 11.27 -9.54
CA TYR A 154 7.23 11.89 -8.22
C TYR A 154 7.26 10.80 -7.15
N THR A 155 8.09 10.98 -6.12
CA THR A 155 8.13 10.09 -4.97
C THR A 155 7.31 10.69 -3.84
N LEU A 156 6.50 9.87 -3.17
CA LEU A 156 5.70 10.30 -2.03
C LEU A 156 6.48 10.27 -0.72
N TRP A 157 6.12 11.21 0.14
CA TRP A 157 6.62 11.38 1.51
C TRP A 157 5.44 11.79 2.40
N ALA A 158 5.48 11.47 3.69
CA ALA A 158 4.54 12.09 4.63
C ALA A 158 4.83 13.57 4.80
N ASP A 159 3.76 14.33 4.98
CA ASP A 159 3.89 15.71 5.43
C ASP A 159 4.17 15.73 6.94
N VAL A 160 5.46 15.84 7.28
CA VAL A 160 5.96 16.00 8.64
C VAL A 160 6.41 17.44 8.93
N GLY A 161 5.98 18.41 8.12
CA GLY A 161 6.39 19.82 8.27
C GLY A 161 7.82 20.13 7.81
N ILE A 162 8.50 19.19 7.14
CA ILE A 162 9.82 19.39 6.54
C ILE A 162 9.63 19.82 5.08
N LYS A 163 10.10 21.02 4.74
CA LYS A 163 9.95 21.61 3.40
C LYS A 163 10.61 20.80 2.27
N ASN A 164 11.76 20.20 2.56
CA ASN A 164 12.63 19.53 1.59
C ASN A 164 13.02 18.13 2.10
N PRO A 165 12.06 17.20 2.23
CA PRO A 165 12.32 15.90 2.84
C PRO A 165 13.30 15.09 1.99
N GLY A 166 14.31 14.49 2.61
CA GLY A 166 15.38 13.76 1.93
C GLY A 166 16.23 14.62 1.00
N GLY A 167 16.26 15.94 1.20
CA GLY A 167 16.95 16.89 0.32
C GLY A 167 16.23 17.17 -1.00
N ASN A 168 15.01 16.66 -1.19
CA ASN A 168 14.18 16.95 -2.35
C ASN A 168 13.81 18.44 -2.41
N LYS A 169 13.52 18.92 -3.62
CA LYS A 169 13.10 20.31 -3.85
C LYS A 169 11.78 20.32 -4.63
N ASN A 170 11.04 21.42 -4.51
CA ASN A 170 9.78 21.64 -5.23
C ASN A 170 8.72 20.56 -4.94
N CYS A 171 8.71 20.04 -3.71
CA CYS A 171 7.67 19.11 -3.27
C CYS A 171 6.34 19.84 -3.17
N THR A 172 5.27 19.17 -3.61
CA THR A 172 3.92 19.73 -3.60
C THR A 172 3.05 18.95 -2.61
N PRO A 173 2.32 19.62 -1.70
CA PRO A 173 1.30 18.96 -0.90
C PRO A 173 0.23 18.30 -1.78
N ILE A 174 -0.15 17.08 -1.42
CA ILE A 174 -1.18 16.32 -2.12
C ILE A 174 -2.13 15.65 -1.14
N THR A 175 -3.35 15.43 -1.61
CA THR A 175 -4.29 14.51 -0.98
C THR A 175 -4.27 13.20 -1.75
N VAL A 176 -4.24 12.06 -1.07
CA VAL A 176 -4.39 10.74 -1.72
C VAL A 176 -5.84 10.29 -1.54
N ARG A 177 -6.65 10.41 -2.59
CA ARG A 177 -8.07 10.03 -2.57
C ARG A 177 -8.22 8.57 -2.95
N THR A 178 -8.85 7.79 -2.08
CA THR A 178 -9.09 6.36 -2.32
C THR A 178 -10.42 6.12 -3.04
N THR A 179 -10.43 5.05 -3.84
CA THR A 179 -11.63 4.48 -4.47
C THR A 179 -11.65 2.99 -4.16
N LYS A 180 -12.82 2.47 -3.78
CA LYS A 180 -12.99 1.03 -3.53
C LYS A 180 -12.87 0.26 -4.85
N ASP A 181 -12.04 -0.77 -4.85
CA ASP A 181 -11.95 -1.72 -5.94
C ASP A 181 -12.82 -2.94 -5.64
N LYS A 182 -13.75 -3.26 -6.55
CA LYS A 182 -14.63 -4.43 -6.42
C LYS A 182 -13.96 -5.71 -6.90
N ASN A 183 -12.99 -5.60 -7.81
CA ASN A 183 -12.32 -6.73 -8.45
C ASN A 183 -10.79 -6.52 -8.45
N PRO A 184 -10.17 -6.40 -7.27
CA PRO A 184 -8.76 -6.08 -7.18
C PRO A 184 -7.88 -7.16 -7.77
N VAL A 185 -6.88 -6.73 -8.53
CA VAL A 185 -5.81 -7.59 -9.03
C VAL A 185 -4.67 -7.58 -8.02
N ALA A 186 -4.28 -8.78 -7.58
CA ALA A 186 -3.15 -8.94 -6.67
C ALA A 186 -1.83 -8.78 -7.43
N CYS A 187 -0.93 -7.95 -6.90
CA CYS A 187 0.35 -7.66 -7.51
C CYS A 187 1.47 -7.64 -6.47
N VAL A 188 2.65 -8.10 -6.86
CA VAL A 188 3.89 -7.97 -6.06
C VAL A 188 4.76 -6.91 -6.71
N TYR A 189 5.18 -5.92 -5.93
CA TYR A 189 5.97 -4.78 -6.40
C TYR A 189 7.44 -4.94 -5.99
N SER A 190 8.38 -4.34 -6.72
CA SER A 190 9.79 -4.38 -6.33
C SER A 190 10.02 -3.57 -5.05
N ALA A 191 10.51 -4.18 -3.97
CA ALA A 191 10.88 -3.46 -2.74
C ALA A 191 12.38 -3.14 -2.70
#